data_AF-A0AAE0X8T9-F1
#
_entry.id   AF-A0AAE0X8T9-F1
#
_cell.length_a   1.000
_cell.length_b   1.000
_cell.length_c   1.000
_cell.angle_alpha   90.00
_cell.angle_beta   90.00
_cell.angle_gamma   90.00
#
_symmetry.space_group_name_H-M   'P 1'
#
loop_
_entity.id
_entity.type
_entity.pdbx_description
1 polymer ?
#
loop_
_entity_poly.entity_id
_entity_poly.type
_entity_poly.pdbx_seq_one_letter_code
_entity_poly.pdbx_strand_id
1 'polypeptide(L)'
;MSDSRASTRASVSSSFTPEATPPHSPDLVPSPPPIKRVEFDADGDLLLRLGSETPDGIEYEHEFKVCSATLRRSSVVWKRMLFGPWMEAKPTGGKWTVSLPDDKPKPFEIILNIIHSRFQLVPRSPSRRLLYGILVITNKYDLVHFLQPWAKDWMQAAKSDSPNLRLSGPCSHMWLTYISWELGDEETFTKGVKKILLHTTVDEDGELTFYGIHFAEMECVGPPDLGDRILENRNLVMTAILRSVNSEIVRRLALNVTACHIQDALPSDQKACNNAILGCLWRQMIHYRGALPPTSATEVSESISSFLSSLDLVFSRLQSIDCVHSSACLPVNQAPNFAPDLEFETEWFTCIKDSHKEYMQAQRLKTGLSASGE
;
A
#
# COMPACT_ATOMS: atom_id res chain seq x y z
N MET A 1 13.82 -82.88 -48.02
CA MET A 1 14.18 -81.47 -48.24
C MET A 1 13.26 -80.98 -49.34
N SER A 2 12.04 -80.53 -49.04
CA SER A 2 11.61 -79.28 -48.40
C SER A 2 10.70 -78.63 -49.44
N ASP A 3 9.45 -79.08 -49.51
CA ASP A 3 8.49 -78.68 -50.53
C ASP A 3 7.34 -77.88 -49.88
N SER A 4 7.18 -76.66 -50.41
CA SER A 4 5.98 -75.85 -50.61
C SER A 4 4.69 -76.17 -49.83
N ARG A 5 4.13 -75.16 -49.14
CA ARG A 5 2.75 -74.68 -49.37
C ARG A 5 2.35 -73.54 -48.42
N ALA A 6 1.71 -72.53 -49.02
CA ALA A 6 0.81 -71.60 -48.34
C ALA A 6 -0.40 -72.34 -47.74
N SER A 7 -0.91 -71.89 -46.59
CA SER A 7 -2.24 -72.29 -46.12
C SER A 7 -2.90 -71.21 -45.27
N THR A 8 -4.01 -70.73 -45.81
CA THR A 8 -5.07 -69.91 -45.23
C THR A 8 -5.89 -70.72 -44.22
N ARG A 9 -6.27 -70.15 -43.07
CA ARG A 9 -7.46 -70.46 -42.23
C ARG A 9 -7.33 -69.68 -40.91
N ALA A 10 -8.35 -69.30 -40.18
CA ALA A 10 -9.79 -69.14 -40.39
C ALA A 10 -10.29 -68.29 -39.21
N SER A 11 -11.30 -67.49 -39.49
CA SER A 11 -12.10 -66.71 -38.54
C SER A 11 -12.85 -67.62 -37.55
N VAL A 12 -12.79 -67.29 -36.26
CA VAL A 12 -13.76 -67.73 -35.24
C VAL A 12 -14.37 -66.47 -34.63
N SER A 13 -15.68 -66.36 -34.82
CA SER A 13 -16.56 -65.33 -34.28
C SER A 13 -16.72 -65.51 -32.77
N SER A 14 -16.51 -64.44 -32.00
CA SER A 14 -16.88 -64.36 -30.59
C SER A 14 -17.58 -63.02 -30.37
N SER A 15 -18.91 -63.08 -30.39
CA SER A 15 -19.82 -61.99 -30.07
C SER A 15 -19.67 -61.57 -28.60
N PHE A 16 -19.09 -60.40 -28.35
CA PHE A 16 -19.19 -59.70 -27.06
C PHE A 16 -20.17 -58.54 -27.21
N THR A 17 -21.31 -58.63 -26.54
CA THR A 17 -22.21 -57.50 -26.28
C THR A 17 -21.56 -56.58 -25.25
N PRO A 18 -21.36 -55.28 -25.52
CA PRO A 18 -20.90 -54.35 -24.50
C PRO A 18 -22.07 -54.00 -23.58
N GLU A 19 -21.87 -54.29 -22.30
CA GLU A 19 -22.73 -53.91 -21.18
C GLU A 19 -22.77 -52.38 -21.06
N ALA A 20 -23.97 -51.80 -21.05
CA ALA A 20 -24.18 -50.36 -21.02
C ALA A 20 -23.82 -49.79 -19.64
N THR A 21 -22.80 -48.93 -19.61
CA THR A 21 -22.46 -48.10 -18.44
C THR A 21 -23.64 -47.19 -18.08
N PRO A 22 -24.09 -47.13 -16.82
CA PRO A 22 -25.15 -46.20 -16.42
C PRO A 22 -24.67 -44.76 -16.60
N PRO A 23 -25.57 -43.82 -16.96
CA PRO A 23 -25.16 -42.44 -17.20
C PRO A 23 -24.65 -41.80 -15.91
N HIS A 24 -23.45 -41.22 -16.00
CA HIS A 24 -22.89 -40.33 -15.00
C HIS A 24 -23.94 -39.30 -14.59
N SER A 25 -24.25 -39.25 -13.29
CA SER A 25 -24.99 -38.15 -12.70
C SER A 25 -24.27 -36.84 -13.02
N PRO A 26 -24.94 -35.80 -13.52
CA PRO A 26 -24.29 -34.51 -13.72
C PRO A 26 -23.81 -34.03 -12.34
N ASP A 27 -22.52 -33.76 -12.23
CA ASP A 27 -21.91 -33.16 -11.05
C ASP A 27 -22.78 -31.96 -10.62
N LEU A 28 -23.34 -32.05 -9.41
CA LEU A 28 -24.07 -30.97 -8.78
C LEU A 28 -23.08 -29.83 -8.56
N VAL A 29 -23.06 -28.87 -9.48
CA VAL A 29 -22.47 -27.55 -9.23
C VAL A 29 -23.08 -27.04 -7.93
N PRO A 30 -22.29 -26.71 -6.89
CA PRO A 30 -22.83 -26.19 -5.64
C PRO A 30 -23.70 -24.97 -5.96
N SER A 31 -24.96 -24.98 -5.51
CA SER A 31 -25.82 -23.80 -5.64
C SER A 31 -25.12 -22.63 -4.95
N PRO A 32 -25.04 -21.43 -5.57
CA PRO A 32 -24.39 -20.29 -4.96
C PRO A 32 -25.04 -19.99 -3.60
N PRO A 33 -24.23 -19.56 -2.60
CA PRO A 33 -24.74 -19.27 -1.27
C PRO A 33 -25.90 -18.26 -1.34
N PRO A 34 -26.93 -18.39 -0.47
CA PRO A 34 -28.10 -17.53 -0.52
C PRO A 34 -27.72 -16.08 -0.22
N ILE A 35 -28.09 -15.17 -1.12
CA ILE A 35 -27.88 -13.71 -0.97
C ILE A 35 -28.60 -13.22 0.29
N LYS A 36 -27.89 -12.54 1.18
CA LYS A 36 -28.47 -11.99 2.40
C LYS A 36 -29.26 -10.71 2.08
N ARG A 37 -30.57 -10.75 2.29
CA ARG A 37 -31.44 -9.57 2.08
C ARG A 37 -31.54 -8.73 3.35
N VAL A 38 -31.36 -7.41 3.21
CA VAL A 38 -31.60 -6.42 4.27
C VAL A 38 -32.54 -5.34 3.76
N GLU A 39 -33.57 -5.03 4.54
CA GLU A 39 -34.58 -4.03 4.18
C GLU A 39 -34.34 -2.72 4.92
N PHE A 40 -33.96 -1.67 4.19
CA PHE A 40 -33.75 -0.31 4.69
C PHE A 40 -35.03 0.54 4.65
N ASP A 41 -35.96 0.18 3.78
CA ASP A 41 -37.25 0.86 3.64
C ASP A 41 -38.33 -0.15 3.23
N ALA A 42 -39.43 -0.20 3.99
CA ALA A 42 -40.55 -1.10 3.73
C ALA A 42 -41.22 -0.77 2.38
N ASP A 43 -41.23 0.51 2.02
CA ASP A 43 -41.76 1.03 0.76
C ASP A 43 -40.64 1.21 -0.30
N GLY A 44 -39.45 0.65 -0.04
CA GLY A 44 -38.30 0.75 -0.92
C GLY A 44 -38.58 0.26 -2.35
N ASP A 45 -38.23 1.10 -3.33
CA ASP A 45 -38.50 0.88 -4.75
C ASP A 45 -37.26 0.45 -5.56
N LEU A 46 -36.13 0.27 -4.89
CA LEU A 46 -34.84 -0.10 -5.49
C LEU A 46 -34.17 -1.21 -4.68
N LEU A 47 -33.59 -2.18 -5.40
CA LEU A 47 -32.75 -3.23 -4.81
C LEU A 47 -31.31 -3.07 -5.28
N LEU A 48 -30.39 -2.85 -4.35
CA LEU A 48 -28.96 -2.81 -4.60
C LEU A 48 -28.37 -4.19 -4.33
N ARG A 49 -27.63 -4.75 -5.29
CA ARG A 49 -26.91 -6.01 -5.12
C ARG A 49 -25.42 -5.74 -4.99
N LEU A 50 -24.85 -6.11 -3.85
CA LEU A 50 -23.46 -5.87 -3.51
C LEU A 50 -22.73 -7.18 -3.37
N GLY A 51 -21.45 -7.17 -3.76
CA GLY A 51 -20.64 -8.36 -3.86
C GLY A 51 -19.21 -8.02 -4.24
N SER A 52 -18.53 -9.03 -4.77
CA SER A 52 -17.22 -8.88 -5.39
C SER A 52 -17.18 -9.61 -6.72
N GLU A 53 -16.47 -9.04 -7.69
CA GLU A 53 -16.03 -9.80 -8.85
C GLU A 53 -14.97 -10.83 -8.40
N THR A 54 -15.16 -12.08 -8.83
CA THR A 54 -14.24 -13.19 -8.59
C THR A 54 -13.81 -13.77 -9.94
N PRO A 55 -12.75 -14.60 -10.00
CA PRO A 55 -12.36 -15.28 -11.23
C PRO A 55 -13.50 -16.11 -11.86
N ASP A 56 -14.45 -16.58 -11.05
CA ASP A 56 -15.59 -17.41 -11.47
C ASP A 56 -16.85 -16.58 -11.80
N GLY A 57 -16.77 -15.24 -11.71
CA GLY A 57 -17.85 -14.29 -11.97
C GLY A 57 -18.20 -13.42 -10.76
N ILE A 58 -19.31 -12.69 -10.85
CA ILE A 58 -19.75 -11.79 -9.76
C ILE A 58 -20.50 -12.58 -8.69
N GLU A 59 -19.97 -12.58 -7.47
CA GLU A 59 -20.61 -13.16 -6.30
C GLU A 59 -21.32 -12.08 -5.49
N TYR A 60 -22.66 -12.02 -5.59
CA TYR A 60 -23.46 -11.11 -4.77
C TYR A 60 -23.68 -11.69 -3.38
N GLU A 61 -23.17 -11.03 -2.35
CA GLU A 61 -23.35 -11.45 -0.96
C GLU A 61 -24.63 -10.86 -0.34
N HIS A 62 -24.99 -9.64 -0.73
CA HIS A 62 -26.07 -8.88 -0.09
C HIS A 62 -27.01 -8.23 -1.11
N GLU A 63 -28.31 -8.19 -0.77
CA GLU A 63 -29.32 -7.41 -1.50
C GLU A 63 -29.99 -6.43 -0.53
N PHE A 64 -29.86 -5.14 -0.80
CA PHE A 64 -30.40 -4.07 0.04
C PHE A 64 -31.63 -3.44 -0.61
N LYS A 65 -32.79 -3.56 0.04
CA LYS A 65 -34.02 -2.87 -0.38
C LYS A 65 -34.04 -1.47 0.20
N VAL A 66 -33.99 -0.46 -0.66
CA VAL A 66 -33.79 0.96 -0.30
C VAL A 66 -34.79 1.85 -1.02
N CYS A 67 -34.91 3.09 -0.55
CA CYS A 67 -35.71 4.13 -1.20
C CYS A 67 -34.84 4.95 -2.13
N SER A 68 -35.07 4.82 -3.44
CA SER A 68 -34.28 5.53 -4.47
C SER A 68 -34.36 7.05 -4.32
N ALA A 69 -35.50 7.58 -3.87
CA ALA A 69 -35.68 9.02 -3.65
C ALA A 69 -34.79 9.54 -2.51
N THR A 70 -34.54 8.73 -1.48
CA THR A 70 -33.63 9.07 -0.39
C THR A 70 -32.18 9.09 -0.87
N LEU A 71 -31.74 8.07 -1.62
CA LEU A 71 -30.41 8.06 -2.26
C LEU A 71 -30.20 9.25 -3.20
N ARG A 72 -31.21 9.57 -4.02
CA ARG A 72 -31.18 10.72 -4.95
C ARG A 72 -30.96 12.05 -4.23
N ARG A 73 -31.50 12.20 -3.01
CA ARG A 73 -31.36 13.43 -2.21
C ARG A 73 -30.00 13.49 -1.52
N SER A 74 -29.41 12.36 -1.16
CA SER A 74 -28.14 12.32 -0.43
C SER A 74 -26.92 12.49 -1.32
N SER A 75 -26.97 12.02 -2.58
CA SER A 75 -25.80 12.03 -3.47
C SER A 75 -26.14 12.51 -4.87
N VAL A 76 -25.35 13.46 -5.37
CA VAL A 76 -25.38 13.89 -6.78
C VAL A 76 -24.97 12.76 -7.72
N VAL A 77 -24.08 11.86 -7.27
CA VAL A 77 -23.64 10.67 -8.01
C VAL A 77 -24.82 9.72 -8.19
N TRP A 78 -25.51 9.35 -7.10
CA TRP A 78 -26.71 8.51 -7.20
C TRP A 78 -27.83 9.17 -7.98
N LYS A 79 -28.03 10.49 -7.83
CA LYS A 79 -29.01 11.20 -8.66
C LYS A 79 -28.73 11.04 -10.14
N ARG A 80 -27.48 11.18 -10.57
CA ARG A 80 -27.08 11.00 -11.97
C ARG A 80 -27.15 9.54 -12.39
N MET A 81 -26.65 8.61 -11.58
CA MET A 81 -26.60 7.18 -11.89
C MET A 81 -28.01 6.57 -12.01
N LEU A 82 -28.88 6.81 -11.02
CA LEU A 82 -30.19 6.16 -10.91
C LEU A 82 -31.29 6.84 -11.75
N PHE A 83 -31.11 8.09 -12.16
CA PHE A 83 -32.13 8.87 -12.88
C PHE A 83 -31.58 9.55 -14.14
N GLY A 84 -30.36 9.20 -14.56
CA GLY A 84 -29.74 9.65 -15.80
C GLY A 84 -29.81 8.59 -16.90
N PRO A 85 -28.94 8.69 -17.93
CA PRO A 85 -28.97 7.81 -19.10
C PRO A 85 -28.16 6.51 -18.91
N TRP A 86 -27.93 6.07 -17.67
CA TRP A 86 -27.06 4.93 -17.37
C TRP A 86 -27.85 3.62 -17.22
N MET A 87 -27.14 2.49 -17.21
CA MET A 87 -27.76 1.17 -17.12
C MET A 87 -28.47 0.94 -15.77
N GLU A 88 -28.02 1.64 -14.74
CA GLU A 88 -28.58 1.61 -13.39
C GLU A 88 -29.87 2.44 -13.26
N ALA A 89 -30.26 3.16 -14.31
CA ALA A 89 -31.39 4.07 -14.27
C ALA A 89 -32.72 3.35 -14.04
N LYS A 90 -33.69 4.08 -13.49
CA LYS A 90 -35.04 3.55 -13.23
C LYS A 90 -35.67 3.01 -14.53
N PRO A 91 -36.03 1.72 -14.60
CA PRO A 91 -36.68 1.16 -15.78
C PRO A 91 -38.09 1.71 -15.94
N THR A 92 -38.63 1.67 -17.16
CA THR A 92 -40.01 2.08 -17.47
C THR A 92 -41.05 1.15 -16.85
N GLY A 93 -40.66 -0.08 -16.50
CA GLY A 93 -41.50 -1.04 -15.79
C GLY A 93 -40.68 -2.21 -15.24
N GLY A 94 -41.28 -2.96 -14.31
CA GLY A 94 -40.65 -4.11 -13.69
C GLY A 94 -39.80 -3.79 -12.45
N LYS A 95 -39.05 -4.79 -11.99
CA LYS A 95 -38.22 -4.72 -10.79
C LYS A 95 -36.98 -3.86 -11.05
N TRP A 96 -36.77 -2.82 -10.26
CA TRP A 96 -35.55 -2.02 -10.34
C TRP A 96 -34.45 -2.61 -9.45
N THR A 97 -33.45 -3.23 -10.09
CA THR A 97 -32.30 -3.83 -9.41
C THR A 97 -31.02 -3.26 -10.01
N VAL A 98 -30.11 -2.81 -9.15
CA VAL A 98 -28.81 -2.26 -9.56
C VAL A 98 -27.72 -3.12 -8.95
N SER A 99 -26.79 -3.55 -9.78
CA SER A 99 -25.61 -4.33 -9.37
C SER A 99 -24.43 -3.41 -9.10
N LEU A 100 -23.78 -3.61 -7.95
CA LEU A 100 -22.63 -2.86 -7.48
C LEU A 100 -21.51 -3.84 -7.08
N PRO A 101 -20.83 -4.47 -8.06
CA PRO A 101 -19.86 -5.54 -7.81
C PRO A 101 -18.56 -5.05 -7.16
N ASP A 102 -18.26 -3.76 -7.20
CA ASP A 102 -17.05 -3.19 -6.60
C ASP A 102 -17.26 -2.72 -5.16
N ASP A 103 -18.51 -2.68 -4.69
CA ASP A 103 -18.86 -2.09 -3.40
C ASP A 103 -18.99 -3.15 -2.31
N LYS A 104 -18.11 -3.05 -1.31
CA LYS A 104 -18.07 -3.96 -0.17
C LYS A 104 -19.37 -3.84 0.65
N PRO A 105 -20.11 -4.93 0.89
CA PRO A 105 -21.41 -4.86 1.56
C PRO A 105 -21.39 -4.22 2.94
N LYS A 106 -20.39 -4.54 3.77
CA LYS A 106 -20.38 -4.12 5.18
C LYS A 106 -20.19 -2.61 5.38
N PRO A 107 -19.21 -1.94 4.75
CA PRO A 107 -19.13 -0.49 4.81
C PRO A 107 -20.35 0.20 4.17
N PHE A 108 -20.88 -0.35 3.07
CA PHE A 108 -22.04 0.22 2.38
C PHE A 108 -23.31 0.16 3.24
N GLU A 109 -23.50 -0.92 4.00
CA GLU A 109 -24.59 -1.07 4.97
C GLU A 109 -24.59 0.08 6.00
N ILE A 110 -23.42 0.51 6.47
CA ILE A 110 -23.29 1.63 7.41
C ILE A 110 -23.74 2.94 6.75
N ILE A 111 -23.33 3.19 5.51
CA ILE A 111 -23.74 4.37 4.76
C ILE A 111 -25.26 4.40 4.55
N LEU A 112 -25.86 3.27 4.18
CA LEU A 112 -27.31 3.16 4.06
C LEU A 112 -28.03 3.38 5.39
N ASN A 113 -27.48 2.89 6.51
CA ASN A 113 -28.05 3.17 7.83
C ASN A 113 -28.03 4.68 8.14
N ILE A 114 -26.97 5.40 7.78
CA ILE A 114 -26.91 6.86 7.93
C ILE A 114 -27.98 7.54 7.06
N ILE A 115 -28.03 7.24 5.77
CA ILE A 115 -28.96 7.88 4.81
C ILE A 115 -30.43 7.61 5.15
N HIS A 116 -30.73 6.42 5.65
CA HIS A 116 -32.06 6.02 6.09
C HIS A 116 -32.36 6.36 7.56
N SER A 117 -31.51 7.18 8.22
CA SER A 117 -31.71 7.65 9.59
C SER A 117 -31.82 6.54 10.65
N ARG A 118 -31.17 5.40 10.40
CA ARG A 118 -31.06 4.25 11.32
C ARG A 118 -29.80 4.36 12.18
N PHE A 119 -29.63 5.51 12.83
CA PHE A 119 -28.38 5.88 13.52
C PHE A 119 -27.98 4.93 14.66
N GLN A 120 -28.94 4.21 15.25
CA GLN A 120 -28.70 3.20 16.27
C GLN A 120 -27.87 2.00 15.76
N LEU A 121 -27.82 1.79 14.45
CA LEU A 121 -27.04 0.73 13.80
C LEU A 121 -25.67 1.24 13.30
N VAL A 122 -25.38 2.53 13.47
CA VAL A 122 -24.10 3.14 13.08
C VAL A 122 -23.10 2.95 14.22
N PRO A 123 -21.92 2.33 13.98
CA PRO A 123 -20.96 2.04 15.03
C PRO A 123 -20.38 3.33 15.62
N ARG A 124 -20.29 3.40 16.95
CA ARG A 124 -19.61 4.53 17.63
C ARG A 124 -18.10 4.50 17.46
N SER A 125 -17.51 3.32 17.43
CA SER A 125 -16.06 3.11 17.31
C SER A 125 -15.79 1.98 16.30
N PRO A 126 -15.83 2.28 14.98
CA PRO A 126 -15.50 1.29 13.95
C PRO A 126 -14.00 0.93 14.00
N SER A 127 -13.67 -0.31 13.63
CA SER A 127 -12.28 -0.70 13.37
C SER A 127 -11.68 0.14 12.24
N ARG A 128 -10.37 0.34 12.22
CA ARG A 128 -9.69 1.11 11.17
C ARG A 128 -10.00 0.60 9.75
N ARG A 129 -10.02 -0.72 9.54
CA ARG A 129 -10.36 -1.34 8.25
C ARG A 129 -11.79 -1.00 7.80
N LEU A 130 -12.76 -1.05 8.73
CA LEU A 130 -14.15 -0.72 8.43
C LEU A 130 -14.28 0.76 8.07
N LEU A 131 -13.66 1.65 8.86
CA LEU A 131 -13.70 3.09 8.59
C LEU A 131 -13.06 3.45 7.24
N TYR A 132 -11.94 2.82 6.90
CA TYR A 132 -11.33 2.94 5.58
C TYR A 132 -12.33 2.62 4.46
N GLY A 133 -13.01 1.47 4.55
CA GLY A 133 -14.02 1.08 3.56
C GLY A 133 -15.23 2.01 3.52
N ILE A 134 -15.63 2.59 4.66
CA ILE A 134 -16.70 3.59 4.71
C ILE A 134 -16.26 4.83 3.92
N LEU A 135 -15.04 5.31 4.14
CA LEU A 135 -14.53 6.52 3.50
C LEU A 135 -14.36 6.37 1.99
N VAL A 136 -13.88 5.20 1.53
CA VAL A 136 -13.83 4.85 0.11
C VAL A 136 -15.20 5.02 -0.55
N ILE A 137 -16.26 4.46 0.06
CA ILE A 137 -17.63 4.58 -0.45
C ILE A 137 -18.10 6.03 -0.40
N THR A 138 -17.85 6.75 0.70
CA THR A 138 -18.30 8.14 0.78
C THR A 138 -17.60 9.06 -0.19
N ASN A 139 -16.33 8.80 -0.53
CA ASN A 139 -15.63 9.53 -1.58
C ASN A 139 -16.25 9.20 -2.95
N LYS A 140 -16.43 7.91 -3.27
CA LYS A 140 -17.05 7.43 -4.53
C LYS A 140 -18.42 8.05 -4.80
N TYR A 141 -19.25 8.19 -3.77
CA TYR A 141 -20.62 8.71 -3.90
C TYR A 141 -20.81 10.14 -3.42
N ASP A 142 -19.75 10.89 -3.12
CA ASP A 142 -19.81 12.28 -2.63
C ASP A 142 -20.68 12.47 -1.37
N LEU A 143 -20.40 11.67 -0.34
CA LEU A 143 -21.15 11.57 0.91
C LEU A 143 -20.32 11.89 2.16
N VAL A 144 -19.06 12.32 2.03
CA VAL A 144 -18.16 12.53 3.18
C VAL A 144 -18.78 13.49 4.22
N HIS A 145 -19.53 14.49 3.77
CA HIS A 145 -20.23 15.45 4.63
C HIS A 145 -21.30 14.82 5.55
N PHE A 146 -21.86 13.65 5.20
CA PHE A 146 -22.78 12.92 6.09
C PHE A 146 -22.07 12.37 7.33
N LEU A 147 -20.75 12.26 7.32
CA LEU A 147 -19.98 11.69 8.42
C LEU A 147 -19.72 12.69 9.54
N GLN A 148 -20.07 13.97 9.36
CA GLN A 148 -19.81 15.05 10.33
C GLN A 148 -20.19 14.68 11.79
N PRO A 149 -21.34 14.03 12.08
CA PRO A 149 -21.69 13.67 13.46
C PRO A 149 -20.75 12.66 14.12
N TRP A 150 -19.98 11.90 13.34
CA TRP A 150 -19.12 10.82 13.82
C TRP A 150 -17.63 11.07 13.54
N ALA A 151 -17.29 12.02 12.68
CA ALA A 151 -15.93 12.22 12.16
C ALA A 151 -14.87 12.31 13.27
N LYS A 152 -15.16 13.08 14.33
CA LYS A 152 -14.26 13.23 15.49
C LYS A 152 -14.01 11.91 16.22
N ASP A 153 -15.09 11.23 16.62
CA ASP A 153 -15.01 9.98 17.38
C ASP A 153 -14.39 8.85 16.55
N TRP A 154 -14.74 8.78 15.26
CA TRP A 154 -14.19 7.80 14.33
C TRP A 154 -12.70 8.05 14.03
N MET A 155 -12.28 9.31 13.89
CA MET A 155 -10.86 9.64 13.75
C MET A 155 -10.08 9.24 15.01
N GLN A 156 -10.63 9.53 16.19
CA GLN A 156 -10.01 9.12 17.45
C GLN A 156 -9.93 7.60 17.58
N ALA A 157 -11.00 6.88 17.23
CA ALA A 157 -11.01 5.41 17.20
C ALA A 157 -9.95 4.88 16.24
N ALA A 158 -9.81 5.46 15.05
CA ALA A 158 -8.80 5.07 14.08
C ALA A 158 -7.37 5.28 14.57
N LYS A 159 -7.08 6.39 15.27
CA LYS A 159 -5.78 6.64 15.90
C LYS A 159 -5.50 5.69 17.06
N SER A 160 -6.53 5.42 17.86
CA SER A 160 -6.45 4.60 19.09
C SER A 160 -6.51 3.11 18.83
N ASP A 161 -6.85 2.68 17.60
CA ASP A 161 -6.79 1.30 17.14
C ASP A 161 -5.33 0.85 17.20
N SER A 162 -4.95 0.41 18.40
CA SER A 162 -3.57 0.18 18.77
C SER A 162 -3.05 -0.96 17.92
N PRO A 163 -1.93 -0.79 17.22
CA PRO A 163 -1.28 -1.92 16.59
C PRO A 163 -0.81 -2.83 17.72
N ASN A 164 -1.57 -3.87 18.04
CA ASN A 164 -0.89 -5.10 18.41
C ASN A 164 -0.04 -5.41 17.18
N LEU A 165 1.24 -5.05 17.23
CA LEU A 165 2.18 -5.06 16.08
C LEU A 165 2.27 -6.42 15.38
N ARG A 166 1.74 -7.48 16.01
CA ARG A 166 1.65 -8.84 15.46
C ARG A 166 0.34 -9.17 14.75
N LEU A 167 -0.71 -8.34 14.90
CA LEU A 167 -2.06 -8.57 14.38
C LEU A 167 -2.54 -7.46 13.43
N SER A 168 -2.10 -6.21 13.63
CA SER A 168 -2.41 -5.11 12.71
C SER A 168 -1.35 -5.06 11.61
N GLY A 169 -1.58 -5.81 10.53
CA GLY A 169 -0.67 -5.88 9.39
C GLY A 169 -0.38 -4.52 8.72
N PRO A 170 0.57 -4.47 7.77
CA PRO A 170 1.02 -3.25 7.12
C PRO A 170 -0.07 -2.34 6.55
N CYS A 171 -1.17 -2.93 6.05
CA CYS A 171 -2.34 -2.19 5.57
C CYS A 171 -2.86 -1.16 6.59
N SER A 172 -2.67 -1.42 7.89
CA SER A 172 -3.17 -0.57 8.96
C SER A 172 -2.60 0.86 8.92
N HIS A 173 -1.35 1.05 8.47
CA HIS A 173 -0.78 2.39 8.32
C HIS A 173 -1.29 3.10 7.07
N MET A 174 -1.45 2.37 5.97
CA MET A 174 -2.01 2.91 4.72
C MET A 174 -3.47 3.31 4.92
N TRP A 175 -4.26 2.48 5.61
CA TRP A 175 -5.64 2.81 5.96
C TRP A 175 -5.72 4.07 6.82
N LEU A 176 -4.88 4.20 7.86
CA LEU A 176 -4.86 5.41 8.68
C LEU A 176 -4.49 6.64 7.85
N THR A 177 -3.54 6.50 6.93
CA THR A 177 -3.13 7.57 6.00
C THR A 177 -4.33 8.01 5.15
N TYR A 178 -5.04 7.08 4.51
CA TYR A 178 -6.23 7.42 3.72
C TYR A 178 -7.37 8.00 4.57
N ILE A 179 -7.60 7.45 5.78
CA ILE A 179 -8.61 7.97 6.71
C ILE A 179 -8.30 9.43 7.06
N SER A 180 -7.06 9.74 7.39
CA SER A 180 -6.64 11.11 7.72
C SER A 180 -6.74 12.06 6.52
N TRP A 181 -6.48 11.57 5.30
CA TRP A 181 -6.66 12.32 4.07
C TRP A 181 -8.13 12.71 3.84
N GLU A 182 -9.04 11.74 3.88
CA GLU A 182 -10.48 11.97 3.61
C GLU A 182 -11.18 12.74 4.73
N LEU A 183 -10.72 12.62 5.99
CA LEU A 183 -11.29 13.37 7.11
C LEU A 183 -10.66 14.76 7.30
N GLY A 184 -9.54 15.02 6.62
CA GLY A 184 -8.83 16.30 6.68
C GLY A 184 -7.88 16.47 7.88
N ASP A 185 -7.39 15.39 8.47
CA ASP A 185 -6.40 15.40 9.56
C ASP A 185 -4.97 15.43 9.00
N GLU A 186 -4.49 16.63 8.68
CA GLU A 186 -3.20 16.85 8.01
C GLU A 186 -2.00 16.34 8.82
N GLU A 187 -2.04 16.50 10.15
CA GLU A 187 -0.95 16.08 11.03
C GLU A 187 -0.78 14.55 10.98
N THR A 188 -1.89 13.82 11.08
CA THR A 188 -1.88 12.36 11.04
C THR A 188 -1.51 11.85 9.66
N PHE A 189 -2.03 12.51 8.61
CA PHE A 189 -1.68 12.21 7.22
C PHE A 189 -0.18 12.36 6.99
N THR A 190 0.39 13.48 7.44
CA THR A 190 1.83 13.77 7.31
C THR A 190 2.69 12.71 7.99
N LYS A 191 2.33 12.32 9.22
CA LYS A 191 3.03 11.23 9.94
C LYS A 191 2.92 9.89 9.19
N GLY A 192 1.75 9.60 8.62
CA GLY A 192 1.51 8.42 7.80
C GLY A 192 2.41 8.37 6.56
N VAL A 193 2.43 9.46 5.78
CA VAL A 193 3.26 9.57 4.56
C VAL A 193 4.75 9.50 4.88
N LYS A 194 5.24 10.16 5.95
CA LYS A 194 6.63 10.02 6.39
C LYS A 194 7.00 8.57 6.70
N LYS A 195 6.13 7.87 7.43
CA LYS A 195 6.36 6.46 7.76
C LYS A 195 6.37 5.58 6.52
N ILE A 196 5.46 5.83 5.58
CA ILE A 196 5.42 5.11 4.31
C ILE A 196 6.71 5.34 3.52
N LEU A 197 7.14 6.59 3.35
CA LEU A 197 8.38 6.94 2.66
C LEU A 197 9.62 6.24 3.25
N LEU A 198 9.73 6.21 4.58
CA LEU A 198 10.89 5.62 5.27
C LEU A 198 10.96 4.08 5.18
N HIS A 199 9.85 3.41 4.96
CA HIS A 199 9.74 1.94 5.00
C HIS A 199 9.31 1.30 3.67
N THR A 200 9.02 2.10 2.65
CA THR A 200 8.73 1.58 1.31
C THR A 200 9.97 0.92 0.72
N THR A 201 9.77 -0.11 -0.10
CA THR A 201 10.75 -0.82 -0.90
C THR A 201 10.35 -0.72 -2.37
N VAL A 202 11.31 -1.01 -3.26
CA VAL A 202 11.09 -1.07 -4.70
C VAL A 202 11.42 -2.49 -5.12
N ASP A 203 10.50 -3.16 -5.82
CA ASP A 203 10.73 -4.51 -6.33
C ASP A 203 11.50 -4.51 -7.68
N GLU A 204 11.61 -5.68 -8.29
CA GLU A 204 12.35 -5.88 -9.55
C GLU A 204 11.68 -5.17 -10.75
N ASP A 205 10.37 -4.94 -10.68
CA ASP A 205 9.60 -4.26 -11.72
C ASP A 205 9.62 -2.73 -11.53
N GLY A 206 10.20 -2.24 -10.44
CA GLY A 206 10.23 -0.81 -10.10
C GLY A 206 9.00 -0.35 -9.33
N GLU A 207 8.16 -1.27 -8.87
CA GLU A 207 6.91 -0.96 -8.19
C GLU A 207 7.12 -0.76 -6.68
N LEU A 208 6.35 0.17 -6.11
CA LEU A 208 6.42 0.47 -4.69
C LEU A 208 5.70 -0.60 -3.87
N THR A 209 6.40 -1.08 -2.85
CA THR A 209 5.87 -2.02 -1.84
C THR A 209 6.08 -1.47 -0.43
N PHE A 210 5.13 -1.66 0.47
CA PHE A 210 5.27 -1.25 1.87
C PHE A 210 5.00 -2.44 2.78
N TYR A 211 6.07 -2.95 3.40
CA TYR A 211 6.10 -4.24 4.11
C TYR A 211 5.50 -5.39 3.27
N GLY A 212 5.88 -5.46 1.99
CA GLY A 212 5.49 -6.54 1.07
C GLY A 212 4.12 -6.37 0.41
N ILE A 213 3.41 -5.26 0.65
CA ILE A 213 2.12 -4.97 -0.01
C ILE A 213 2.37 -3.97 -1.13
N HIS A 214 1.98 -4.30 -2.36
CA HIS A 214 2.09 -3.38 -3.49
C HIS A 214 1.12 -2.21 -3.33
N PHE A 215 1.56 -1.01 -3.69
CA PHE A 215 0.69 0.16 -3.69
C PHE A 215 -0.51 -0.01 -4.63
N ALA A 216 -0.32 -0.72 -5.74
CA ALA A 216 -1.38 -1.01 -6.71
C ALA A 216 -2.50 -1.91 -6.16
N GLU A 217 -2.23 -2.70 -5.11
CA GLU A 217 -3.26 -3.54 -4.46
C GLU A 217 -4.21 -2.71 -3.57
N MET A 218 -3.82 -1.49 -3.22
CA MET A 218 -4.62 -0.62 -2.38
C MET A 218 -5.56 0.23 -3.22
N GLU A 219 -6.85 0.10 -2.93
CA GLU A 219 -7.90 0.89 -3.59
C GLU A 219 -7.67 2.41 -3.44
N CYS A 220 -7.30 2.87 -2.25
CA CYS A 220 -6.92 4.25 -1.97
C CYS A 220 -5.86 4.32 -0.85
N VAL A 221 -4.89 5.23 -0.97
CA VAL A 221 -3.90 5.51 0.10
C VAL A 221 -3.88 7.00 0.47
N GLY A 222 -4.30 7.86 -0.45
CA GLY A 222 -4.31 9.32 -0.30
C GLY A 222 -4.57 9.98 -1.66
N PRO A 223 -3.94 11.12 -1.97
CA PRO A 223 -4.08 11.75 -3.28
C PRO A 223 -3.55 10.83 -4.40
N PRO A 224 -4.10 10.93 -5.62
CA PRO A 224 -3.74 10.01 -6.73
C PRO A 224 -2.25 9.97 -7.07
N ASP A 225 -1.54 11.09 -6.90
CA ASP A 225 -0.11 11.21 -7.19
C ASP A 225 0.79 10.78 -6.03
N LEU A 226 0.25 10.34 -4.89
CA LEU A 226 1.03 10.05 -3.68
C LEU A 226 2.13 9.00 -3.92
N GLY A 227 1.85 7.95 -4.70
CA GLY A 227 2.81 6.89 -5.03
C GLY A 227 4.03 7.45 -5.76
N ASP A 228 3.81 8.17 -6.86
CA ASP A 228 4.86 8.82 -7.65
C ASP A 228 5.73 9.73 -6.78
N ARG A 229 5.08 10.51 -5.91
CA ARG A 229 5.79 11.43 -5.01
C ARG A 229 6.61 10.72 -3.96
N ILE A 230 6.15 9.58 -3.45
CA ILE A 230 6.92 8.74 -2.54
C ILE A 230 8.16 8.19 -3.26
N LEU A 231 8.01 7.70 -4.50
CA LEU A 231 9.12 7.19 -5.29
C LEU A 231 10.16 8.28 -5.59
N GLU A 232 9.71 9.47 -6.01
CA GLU A 232 10.58 10.62 -6.27
C GLU A 232 11.35 11.04 -5.02
N ASN A 233 10.65 11.23 -3.89
CA ASN A 233 11.27 11.64 -2.63
C ASN A 233 12.22 10.58 -2.09
N ARG A 234 11.88 9.30 -2.25
CA ARG A 234 12.76 8.19 -1.90
C ARG A 234 14.06 8.28 -2.68
N ASN A 235 14.00 8.48 -4.00
CA ASN A 235 15.17 8.60 -4.84
C ASN A 235 16.03 9.83 -4.49
N LEU A 236 15.40 10.95 -4.12
CA LEU A 236 16.10 12.14 -3.64
C LEU A 236 16.86 11.85 -2.33
N VAL A 237 16.19 11.25 -1.34
CA VAL A 237 16.82 10.90 -0.06
C VAL A 237 17.95 9.88 -0.24
N MET A 238 17.71 8.82 -1.00
CA MET A 238 18.73 7.80 -1.28
C MET A 238 19.94 8.41 -2.02
N THR A 239 19.71 9.30 -2.99
CA THR A 239 20.79 10.00 -3.69
C THR A 239 21.62 10.85 -2.73
N ALA A 240 21.00 11.54 -1.78
CA ALA A 240 21.70 12.32 -0.77
C ALA A 240 22.57 11.43 0.14
N ILE A 241 22.03 10.30 0.62
CA ILE A 241 22.77 9.34 1.44
C ILE A 241 23.96 8.76 0.65
N LEU A 242 23.72 8.29 -0.58
CA LEU A 242 24.76 7.72 -1.43
C LEU A 242 25.83 8.73 -1.80
N ARG A 243 25.48 10.01 -1.99
CA ARG A 243 26.46 11.07 -2.23
C ARG A 243 27.45 11.18 -1.08
N SER A 244 27.00 11.13 0.17
CA SER A 244 27.87 11.17 1.34
C SER A 244 28.85 10.00 1.34
N VAL A 245 28.35 8.76 1.14
CA VAL A 245 29.19 7.55 1.09
C VAL A 245 30.18 7.58 -0.08
N ASN A 246 29.71 7.88 -1.29
CA ASN A 246 30.53 7.86 -2.49
C ASN A 246 31.55 9.00 -2.53
N SER A 247 31.22 10.17 -1.98
CA SER A 247 32.18 11.27 -1.87
C SER A 247 33.39 10.90 -1.01
N GLU A 248 33.17 10.13 0.06
CA GLU A 248 34.23 9.67 0.95
C GLU A 248 35.15 8.64 0.27
N ILE A 249 34.56 7.76 -0.54
CA ILE A 249 35.31 6.80 -1.35
C ILE A 249 36.17 7.53 -2.38
N VAL A 250 35.59 8.47 -3.12
CA VAL A 250 36.30 9.27 -4.13
C VAL A 250 37.43 10.09 -3.47
N ARG A 251 37.15 10.72 -2.33
CA ARG A 251 38.14 11.49 -1.56
C ARG A 251 39.35 10.66 -1.16
N ARG A 252 39.15 9.40 -0.78
CA ARG A 252 40.24 8.48 -0.38
C ARG A 252 40.96 7.83 -1.55
N LEU A 253 40.29 7.68 -2.70
CA LEU A 253 40.89 7.18 -3.94
C LEU A 253 41.73 8.25 -4.66
N ALA A 254 41.49 9.53 -4.40
CA ALA A 254 42.22 10.62 -5.04
C ALA A 254 43.73 10.54 -4.78
N LEU A 255 44.52 10.41 -5.85
CA LEU A 255 45.98 10.29 -5.76
C LEU A 255 46.68 11.59 -5.33
N ASN A 256 46.00 12.73 -5.51
CA ASN A 256 46.57 14.08 -5.36
C ASN A 256 46.05 14.84 -4.12
N VAL A 257 45.08 14.28 -3.39
CA VAL A 257 44.48 14.91 -2.20
C VAL A 257 44.44 13.87 -1.09
N THR A 258 44.98 14.20 0.08
CA THR A 258 44.96 13.29 1.22
C THR A 258 43.70 13.47 2.06
N ALA A 259 42.99 12.37 2.31
CA ALA A 259 41.90 12.33 3.26
C ALA A 259 42.39 12.22 4.72
N CYS A 260 43.69 12.00 4.93
CA CYS A 260 44.32 11.93 6.24
C CYS A 260 44.35 13.32 6.89
N HIS A 261 43.93 13.39 8.16
CA HIS A 261 43.85 14.63 8.94
C HIS A 261 45.05 14.82 9.89
N ILE A 262 46.04 13.91 9.85
CA ILE A 262 47.26 14.04 10.65
C ILE A 262 48.23 14.96 9.93
N GLN A 263 48.45 16.15 10.49
CA GLN A 263 49.24 17.23 9.88
C GLN A 263 50.70 16.83 9.63
N ASP A 264 51.29 16.03 10.52
CA ASP A 264 52.71 15.65 10.47
C ASP A 264 52.98 14.26 9.87
N ALA A 265 51.95 13.59 9.31
CA ALA A 265 52.11 12.25 8.75
C ALA A 265 52.94 12.29 7.45
N LEU A 266 53.88 11.35 7.30
CA LEU A 266 54.63 11.19 6.05
C LEU A 266 53.68 10.85 4.89
N PRO A 267 54.02 11.20 3.63
CA PRO A 267 53.18 10.87 2.47
C PRO A 267 52.87 9.36 2.33
N SER A 268 53.78 8.48 2.77
CA SER A 268 53.56 7.03 2.85
C SER A 268 52.45 6.67 3.84
N ASP A 269 52.44 7.33 4.98
CA ASP A 269 51.54 7.03 6.10
C ASP A 269 50.14 7.58 5.83
N GLN A 270 50.07 8.75 5.18
CA GLN A 270 48.82 9.30 4.66
C GLN A 270 48.15 8.37 3.63
N LYS A 271 48.93 7.82 2.69
CA LYS A 271 48.44 6.82 1.72
C LYS A 271 48.00 5.54 2.42
N ALA A 272 48.79 5.05 3.39
CA ALA A 272 48.44 3.88 4.18
C ALA A 272 47.11 4.10 4.92
N CYS A 273 46.92 5.25 5.57
CA CYS A 273 45.69 5.62 6.26
C CYS A 273 44.47 5.58 5.32
N ASN A 274 44.59 6.17 4.12
CA ASN A 274 43.51 6.16 3.13
C ASN A 274 43.17 4.74 2.69
N ASN A 275 44.18 3.91 2.38
CA ASN A 275 44.01 2.53 1.97
C ASN A 275 43.41 1.66 3.08
N ALA A 276 43.83 1.85 4.33
CA ALA A 276 43.33 1.10 5.48
C ALA A 276 41.84 1.38 5.72
N ILE A 277 41.45 2.65 5.72
CA ILE A 277 40.04 3.03 5.93
C ILE A 277 39.19 2.60 4.74
N LEU A 278 39.66 2.79 3.50
CA LEU A 278 38.93 2.36 2.30
C LEU A 278 38.75 0.84 2.25
N GLY A 279 39.81 0.08 2.54
CA GLY A 279 39.75 -1.38 2.60
C GLY A 279 38.84 -1.87 3.73
N CYS A 280 38.85 -1.19 4.88
CA CYS A 280 37.91 -1.46 5.97
C CYS A 280 36.46 -1.20 5.53
N LEU A 281 36.19 -0.05 4.92
CA LEU A 281 34.87 0.32 4.41
C LEU A 281 34.34 -0.72 3.42
N TRP A 282 35.10 -1.11 2.39
CA TRP A 282 34.69 -2.15 1.46
C TRP A 282 34.41 -3.49 2.14
N ARG A 283 35.26 -3.89 3.10
CA ARG A 283 35.07 -5.13 3.85
C ARG A 283 33.80 -5.09 4.69
N GLN A 284 33.53 -3.99 5.39
CA GLN A 284 32.32 -3.83 6.18
C GLN A 284 31.07 -3.77 5.30
N MET A 285 31.14 -3.11 4.15
CA MET A 285 30.05 -3.08 3.16
C MET A 285 29.70 -4.49 2.67
N ILE A 286 30.70 -5.28 2.27
CA ILE A 286 30.47 -6.68 1.87
C ILE A 286 29.95 -7.51 3.05
N HIS A 287 30.47 -7.29 4.27
CA HIS A 287 30.07 -8.07 5.44
C HIS A 287 28.61 -7.82 5.87
N TYR A 288 28.19 -6.56 5.94
CA TYR A 288 26.86 -6.19 6.43
C TYR A 288 25.79 -6.10 5.33
N ARG A 289 26.20 -5.87 4.09
CA ARG A 289 25.27 -5.68 2.96
C ARG A 289 25.46 -6.66 1.81
N GLY A 290 26.51 -7.49 1.82
CA GLY A 290 26.78 -8.44 0.73
C GLY A 290 27.26 -7.82 -0.57
N ALA A 291 27.40 -6.49 -0.64
CA ALA A 291 27.73 -5.76 -1.86
C ALA A 291 28.56 -4.51 -1.56
N LEU A 292 29.20 -3.97 -2.61
CA LEU A 292 29.85 -2.67 -2.56
C LEU A 292 28.82 -1.53 -2.52
N PRO A 293 29.24 -0.30 -2.15
CA PRO A 293 28.35 0.86 -2.16
C PRO A 293 27.68 1.06 -3.53
N PRO A 294 26.34 1.23 -3.56
CA PRO A 294 25.62 1.55 -4.78
C PRO A 294 26.08 2.89 -5.34
N THR A 295 26.02 3.03 -6.66
CA THR A 295 26.39 4.28 -7.35
C THR A 295 25.18 5.16 -7.65
N SER A 296 23.99 4.56 -7.69
CA SER A 296 22.72 5.25 -7.95
C SER A 296 21.62 4.81 -6.97
N ALA A 297 20.68 5.71 -6.67
CA ALA A 297 19.51 5.40 -5.85
C ALA A 297 18.63 4.29 -6.47
N THR A 298 18.60 4.19 -7.80
CA THR A 298 17.84 3.17 -8.53
C THR A 298 18.36 1.75 -8.33
N GLU A 299 19.59 1.58 -7.84
CA GLU A 299 20.18 0.28 -7.51
C GLU A 299 19.76 -0.21 -6.12
N VAL A 300 18.99 0.59 -5.36
CA VAL A 300 18.63 0.33 -3.97
C VAL A 300 17.15 -0.05 -3.85
N SER A 301 16.88 -1.35 -3.78
CA SER A 301 15.54 -1.90 -3.57
C SER A 301 15.06 -1.80 -2.11
N GLU A 302 15.97 -1.84 -1.14
CA GLU A 302 15.65 -1.84 0.30
C GLU A 302 15.17 -0.48 0.83
N SER A 303 14.43 -0.45 1.95
CA SER A 303 13.91 0.81 2.50
C SER A 303 14.99 1.79 2.96
N ILE A 304 14.67 3.09 3.00
CA ILE A 304 15.56 4.14 3.55
C ILE A 304 16.01 3.76 4.96
N SER A 305 15.07 3.30 5.80
CA SER A 305 15.36 2.90 7.17
C SER A 305 16.32 1.70 7.24
N SER A 306 16.11 0.68 6.39
CA SER A 306 17.00 -0.49 6.31
C SER A 306 18.39 -0.09 5.85
N PHE A 307 18.46 0.70 4.79
CA PHE A 307 19.71 1.18 4.21
C PHE A 307 20.53 1.96 5.24
N LEU A 308 19.91 2.94 5.93
CA LEU A 308 20.56 3.71 6.98
C LEU A 308 21.01 2.84 8.16
N SER A 309 20.18 1.90 8.61
CA SER A 309 20.54 0.98 9.70
C SER A 309 21.75 0.11 9.33
N SER A 310 21.81 -0.37 8.09
CA SER A 310 22.95 -1.14 7.60
C SER A 310 24.22 -0.29 7.48
N LEU A 311 24.10 0.97 7.06
CA LEU A 311 25.22 1.90 7.00
C LEU A 311 25.76 2.24 8.40
N ASP A 312 24.89 2.43 9.39
CA ASP A 312 25.31 2.66 10.77
C ASP A 312 26.18 1.49 11.31
N LEU A 313 25.79 0.25 11.00
CA LEU A 313 26.61 -0.93 11.30
C LEU A 313 27.95 -0.94 10.56
N VAL A 314 27.97 -0.52 9.29
CA VAL A 314 29.21 -0.39 8.50
C VAL A 314 30.15 0.65 9.13
N PHE A 315 29.64 1.85 9.42
CA PHE A 315 30.44 2.96 9.91
C PHE A 315 30.94 2.76 11.35
N SER A 316 30.11 2.20 12.22
CA SER A 316 30.49 1.87 13.60
C SER A 316 31.60 0.81 13.73
N ARG A 317 31.90 0.09 12.63
CA ARG A 317 32.96 -0.94 12.57
C ARG A 317 34.18 -0.52 11.77
N LEU A 318 34.27 0.73 11.34
CA LEU A 318 35.47 1.23 10.67
C LEU A 318 36.66 1.25 11.63
N GLN A 319 37.80 0.82 11.11
CA GLN A 319 39.08 0.79 11.81
C GLN A 319 40.11 1.58 11.01
N SER A 320 41.07 2.17 11.71
CA SER A 320 42.25 2.78 11.11
C SER A 320 43.54 2.07 11.57
N ILE A 321 44.70 2.56 11.14
CA ILE A 321 46.00 1.92 11.42
C ILE A 321 46.39 2.01 12.90
N ASP A 322 46.00 3.08 13.58
CA ASP A 322 46.33 3.32 14.99
C ASP A 322 45.25 4.16 15.71
N CYS A 323 45.45 4.43 17.01
CA CYS A 323 44.49 5.20 17.80
C CYS A 323 44.42 6.69 17.41
N VAL A 324 45.52 7.29 16.93
CA VAL A 324 45.62 8.71 16.57
C VAL A 324 44.86 8.98 15.27
N HIS A 325 45.07 8.13 14.26
CA HIS A 325 44.30 8.15 13.02
C HIS A 325 42.84 7.77 13.26
N SER A 326 42.53 6.94 14.27
CA SER A 326 41.14 6.58 14.56
C SER A 326 40.33 7.80 15.01
N SER A 327 40.87 8.62 15.91
CA SER A 327 40.20 9.84 16.36
C SER A 327 40.11 10.93 15.30
N ALA A 328 41.10 11.04 14.42
CA ALA A 328 41.20 12.17 13.49
C ALA A 328 40.69 11.86 12.08
N CYS A 329 40.84 10.62 11.60
CA CYS A 329 40.68 10.28 10.19
C CYS A 329 39.45 9.42 9.89
N LEU A 330 38.76 8.87 10.89
CA LEU A 330 37.54 8.09 10.64
C LEU A 330 36.37 9.01 10.24
N PRO A 331 35.60 8.65 9.20
CA PRO A 331 34.49 9.47 8.73
C PRO A 331 33.45 9.77 9.82
N VAL A 332 33.17 8.79 10.69
CA VAL A 332 32.24 8.92 11.83
C VAL A 332 32.68 9.96 12.87
N ASN A 333 33.98 10.28 12.95
CA ASN A 333 34.50 11.28 13.89
C ASN A 333 34.62 12.68 13.26
N GLN A 334 34.55 12.78 11.93
CA GLN A 334 34.61 14.04 11.18
C GLN A 334 33.21 14.60 10.90
N ALA A 335 32.24 13.70 10.73
CA ALA A 335 30.83 14.00 10.62
C ALA A 335 30.08 12.96 11.46
N PRO A 336 29.76 13.25 12.73
CA PRO A 336 29.12 12.28 13.63
C PRO A 336 27.80 11.72 13.07
N ASN A 337 27.15 12.46 12.16
CA ASN A 337 26.02 11.99 11.39
C ASN A 337 26.47 11.77 9.92
N PHE A 338 26.96 10.57 9.62
CA PHE A 338 27.18 10.13 8.24
C PHE A 338 25.84 9.81 7.53
N ALA A 339 24.79 9.59 8.33
CA ALA A 339 23.44 9.83 7.88
C ALA A 339 23.29 11.35 7.68
N PRO A 340 22.81 11.84 6.52
CA PRO A 340 22.35 13.24 6.48
C PRO A 340 21.44 13.44 7.69
N ASP A 341 21.56 14.58 8.39
CA ASP A 341 20.62 14.94 9.44
C ASP A 341 19.22 14.83 8.84
N LEU A 342 18.56 13.69 9.08
CA LEU A 342 17.16 13.50 8.75
C LEU A 342 16.30 14.51 9.51
N GLU A 343 16.88 15.18 10.52
CA GLU A 343 16.36 16.38 11.19
C GLU A 343 16.06 17.54 10.23
N PHE A 344 16.66 17.60 9.03
CA PHE A 344 16.15 18.45 7.93
C PHE A 344 14.90 17.84 7.27
N GLU A 345 14.00 17.29 8.09
CA GLU A 345 12.73 16.66 7.68
C GLU A 345 11.97 17.53 6.69
N THR A 346 12.15 18.85 6.68
CA THR A 346 11.41 19.80 5.84
C THR A 346 11.96 19.98 4.42
N GLU A 347 13.27 19.81 4.18
CA GLU A 347 13.84 20.07 2.84
C GLU A 347 13.61 18.91 1.88
N TRP A 348 13.72 17.67 2.37
CA TRP A 348 13.56 16.48 1.55
C TRP A 348 12.14 15.92 1.58
N PHE A 349 11.33 16.22 2.61
CA PHE A 349 9.94 15.76 2.65
C PHE A 349 9.04 16.68 1.84
N THR A 350 9.09 16.49 0.53
CA THR A 350 8.24 17.23 -0.39
C THR A 350 6.95 16.47 -0.70
N CYS A 351 6.77 15.20 -0.34
CA CYS A 351 5.65 14.31 -0.70
C CYS A 351 4.23 14.89 -0.59
N ILE A 352 4.00 15.95 0.19
CA ILE A 352 2.70 16.63 0.34
C ILE A 352 2.74 18.00 -0.35
N LYS A 353 1.86 18.25 -1.32
CA LYS A 353 1.74 19.53 -2.04
C LYS A 353 0.82 20.49 -1.29
N ASP A 354 0.90 21.77 -1.63
CA ASP A 354 -0.08 22.74 -1.11
C ASP A 354 -1.51 22.40 -1.57
N SER A 355 -1.69 21.91 -2.81
CA SER A 355 -3.00 21.42 -3.28
C SER A 355 -3.53 20.23 -2.48
N HIS A 356 -2.65 19.39 -1.92
CA HIS A 356 -3.05 18.31 -1.01
C HIS A 356 -3.54 18.87 0.33
N LYS A 357 -2.86 19.90 0.85
CA LYS A 357 -3.28 20.59 2.08
C LYS A 357 -4.60 21.32 1.90
N GLU A 358 -4.78 22.02 0.78
CA GLU A 358 -6.04 22.68 0.42
C GLU A 358 -7.21 21.69 0.35
N TYR A 359 -6.99 20.52 -0.26
CA TYR A 359 -7.99 19.44 -0.27
C TYR A 359 -8.34 18.97 1.14
N MET A 360 -7.34 18.66 1.97
CA MET A 360 -7.58 18.21 3.35
C MET A 360 -8.27 19.28 4.19
N GLN A 361 -7.96 20.56 3.97
CA GLN A 361 -8.66 21.67 4.60
C GLN A 361 -10.14 21.71 4.18
N ALA A 362 -10.44 21.53 2.89
CA ALA A 362 -11.80 21.45 2.41
C ALA A 362 -12.55 20.24 2.98
N GLN A 363 -11.89 19.08 3.10
CA GLN A 363 -12.49 17.91 3.74
C GLN A 363 -12.75 18.13 5.23
N ARG A 364 -11.79 18.72 5.95
CA ARG A 364 -11.94 19.10 7.37
C ARG A 364 -13.18 19.95 7.60
N LEU A 365 -13.43 20.93 6.72
CA LEU A 365 -14.63 21.77 6.79
C LEU A 365 -15.92 20.98 6.57
N LYS A 366 -15.93 20.02 5.63
CA LYS A 366 -17.09 19.14 5.39
C LYS A 366 -17.37 18.20 6.57
N THR A 367 -16.32 17.69 7.21
CA THR A 367 -16.42 16.72 8.30
C THR A 367 -16.58 17.37 9.67
N GLY A 368 -16.36 18.69 9.78
CA GLY A 368 -16.42 19.41 11.05
C GLY A 368 -15.33 18.99 12.06
N LEU A 369 -14.25 18.36 11.59
CA LEU A 369 -13.13 18.00 12.43
C LEU A 369 -12.40 19.28 12.85
N SER A 370 -12.23 19.54 14.16
CA SER A 370 -11.47 20.71 14.62
C SER A 370 -10.00 20.59 14.20
N ALA A 371 -9.34 21.73 13.98
CA ALA A 371 -7.90 21.73 13.82
C ALA A 371 -7.25 21.20 15.11
N SER A 372 -6.18 20.40 15.00
CA SER A 372 -5.42 19.93 16.16
C SER A 372 -5.02 21.13 17.04
N GLY A 373 -5.66 21.29 18.21
CA GLY A 373 -5.34 22.38 19.16
C GLY A 373 -6.51 23.25 19.63
N GLU A 374 -7.75 23.00 19.19
CA GLU A 374 -8.97 23.65 19.73
C GLU A 374 -9.85 22.72 20.58
#